data_AF-A0A2K3M2Q5-F1
#
_entry.id   AF-A0A2K3M2Q5-F1
#
_cell.length_a   1.000
_cell.length_b   1.000
_cell.length_c   1.000
_cell.angle_alpha   90.00
_cell.angle_beta   90.00
_cell.angle_gamma   90.00
#
_symmetry.space_group_name_H-M   'P 1'
#
loop_
_entity.id
_entity.type
_entity.pdbx_description
1 polymer ?
#
loop_
_entity_poly.entity_id
_entity_poly.type
_entity_poly.pdbx_seq_one_letter_code
_entity_poly.pdbx_strand_id
1 'polypeptide(L)' 'MHQEANAQVLRTDSPNYLGILACLDGYMNIAMEQTEEYVNGQLKNKYGDAFIRGNNVLYISTSKRTLAEGA' A
#
# COMPACT_ATOMS: atom_id res chain seq x y z
N MET A 1 4.38 3.68 -21.10
CA MET A 1 3.12 3.29 -20.45
C MET A 1 3.46 2.74 -19.07
N HIS A 2 3.85 3.59 -18.12
CA HIS A 2 4.05 3.19 -16.73
C HIS A 2 2.73 3.47 -16.02
N GLN A 3 1.86 2.46 -15.92
CA GLN A 3 0.75 2.55 -14.98
C GLN A 3 1.37 2.44 -13.59
N GLU A 4 1.40 3.54 -12.85
CA GLU A 4 1.74 3.52 -11.42
C GLU A 4 0.68 2.67 -10.72
N ALA A 5 1.02 1.40 -10.49
CA ALA A 5 0.17 0.46 -9.82
C ALA A 5 0.16 0.83 -8.32
N ASN A 6 -0.84 1.59 -7.91
CA ASN A 6 -1.11 1.80 -6.49
C ASN A 6 -1.51 0.45 -5.89
N ALA A 7 -0.71 -0.06 -4.98
CA ALA A 7 -1.02 -1.28 -4.24
C ALA A 7 -1.58 -0.94 -2.87
N GLN A 8 -2.64 -1.65 -2.50
CA GLN A 8 -3.15 -1.70 -1.16
C GLN A 8 -2.76 -3.05 -0.55
N VAL A 9 -2.12 -2.99 0.61
CA VAL A 9 -1.82 -4.16 1.44
C VAL A 9 -2.73 -4.10 2.65
N LEU A 10 -3.63 -5.08 2.75
CA LEU A 10 -4.50 -5.24 3.93
C LEU A 10 -3.96 -6.37 4.81
N ARG A 11 -4.07 -6.19 6.12
CA ARG A 11 -3.99 -7.28 7.09
C ARG A 11 -5.37 -7.45 7.73
N THR A 12 -5.78 -8.68 8.07
CA THR A 12 -6.96 -8.82 8.94
C THR A 12 -6.60 -8.16 10.27
N ASP A 13 -7.51 -7.34 10.79
CA ASP A 13 -7.50 -6.85 12.18
C ASP A 13 -6.38 -5.85 12.51
N SER A 14 -5.76 -5.21 11.51
CA SER A 14 -4.57 -4.36 11.63
C SER A 14 -4.57 -3.20 10.61
N PRO A 15 -3.66 -2.21 10.72
CA PRO A 15 -3.64 -1.05 9.84
C PRO A 15 -3.56 -1.44 8.36
N ASN A 16 -4.23 -0.66 7.52
CA ASN A 16 -4.18 -0.80 6.07
C ASN A 16 -3.06 0.07 5.52
N TYR A 17 -2.23 -0.49 4.66
CA TYR A 17 -1.14 0.24 4.01
C TYR A 17 -1.51 0.54 2.56
N LEU A 18 -1.42 1.82 2.19
CA LEU A 18 -1.64 2.32 0.84
C LEU A 18 -0.35 2.95 0.33
N GLY A 19 0.03 2.66 -0.90
CA GLY A 19 1.19 3.29 -1.53
C GLY A 19 1.41 2.79 -2.94
N ILE A 20 2.55 3.17 -3.51
CA ILE A 20 2.96 2.76 -4.85
C ILE A 20 3.80 1.50 -4.73
N LEU A 21 3.43 0.45 -5.45
CA LEU A 21 4.20 -0.79 -5.48
C LEU A 21 5.48 -0.57 -6.31
N ALA A 22 6.65 -0.63 -5.66
CA ALA A 22 7.93 -0.54 -6.36
C ALA A 22 8.42 -1.92 -6.81
N CYS A 23 8.42 -2.91 -5.91
CA CYS A 23 8.92 -4.26 -6.18
C CYS A 23 8.21 -5.34 -5.34
N LEU A 24 8.17 -6.55 -5.87
CA LEU A 24 7.65 -7.77 -5.22
C LEU A 24 8.59 -8.95 -5.51
N ASP A 25 8.80 -9.85 -4.54
CA ASP A 25 9.58 -11.08 -4.72
C ASP A 25 8.75 -12.37 -4.57
N GLY A 26 9.39 -13.53 -4.78
CA GLY A 26 8.75 -14.85 -4.67
C GLY A 26 8.39 -15.28 -3.24
N TYR A 27 8.81 -14.52 -2.22
CA TYR A 27 8.40 -14.66 -0.82
C TYR A 27 7.30 -13.66 -0.44
N MET A 28 6.77 -12.93 -1.42
CA MET A 28 5.80 -11.85 -1.27
C MET A 28 6.29 -10.67 -0.43
N ASN A 29 7.61 -10.45 -0.30
CA ASN A 29 8.12 -9.22 0.27
C ASN A 29 7.86 -8.06 -0.71
N ILE A 30 7.49 -6.91 -0.15
CA ILE A 30 7.00 -5.76 -0.92
C ILE A 30 7.83 -4.54 -0.57
N ALA A 31 8.39 -3.90 -1.60
CA ALA A 31 8.88 -2.53 -1.49
C ALA A 31 7.78 -1.58 -1.96
N MET A 32 7.42 -0.61 -1.12
CA MET A 32 6.41 0.40 -1.41
C MET A 32 6.99 1.80 -1.25
N GLU A 33 6.57 2.69 -2.13
CA GLU A 33 6.86 4.12 -2.06
C GLU A 33 5.59 4.88 -1.65
N GLN A 34 5.76 6.08 -1.08
CA GLN A 34 4.65 6.93 -0.63
C GLN A 34 3.64 6.19 0.28
N THR A 35 4.16 5.31 1.14
CA THR A 35 3.36 4.44 2.00
C THR A 35 2.68 5.22 3.10
N GLU A 36 1.37 5.06 3.20
CA GLU A 36 0.47 5.67 4.16
C GLU A 36 -0.22 4.57 4.97
N GLU A 37 -0.28 4.74 6.28
CA GLU A 37 -0.95 3.83 7.20
C GLU A 37 -2.31 4.38 7.60
N TYR A 38 -3.32 3.55 7.44
CA TYR A 38 -4.70 3.84 7.78
C TYR A 38 -5.19 2.89 8.86
N VAL A 39 -5.59 3.45 10.00
CA VAL A 39 -6.23 2.69 11.09
C VAL A 39 -7.68 3.13 11.16
N ASN A 40 -8.63 2.20 11.02
CA ASN A 40 -10.06 2.49 10.98
C ASN A 40 -10.44 3.55 9.91
N GLY A 41 -9.74 3.52 8.77
CA GLY A 41 -9.96 4.48 7.67
C GLY A 41 -9.37 5.88 7.89
N GLN A 42 -8.73 6.14 9.03
CA GLN A 42 -8.04 7.41 9.28
C GLN A 42 -6.55 7.27 9.03
N LEU A 43 -5.97 8.24 8.30
CA LEU A 43 -4.53 8.34 8.11
C LEU A 43 -3.87 8.54 9.47
N LYS A 44 -3.09 7.55 9.89
CA LYS A 44 -2.36 7.56 11.16
C LYS A 44 -0.90 7.97 10.95
N ASN A 45 -0.29 7.50 9.88
CA ASN A 45 1.12 7.73 9.63
C ASN A 45 1.47 7.77 8.14
N LYS A 46 2.56 8.46 7.82
CA LYS A 46 3.18 8.46 6.50
C LYS A 46 4.61 7.93 6.62
N TYR A 47 4.85 6.78 6.02
CA TYR A 47 6.14 6.11 6.04
C TYR A 47 7.01 6.47 4.83
N GLY A 48 6.41 6.88 3.71
CA GLY A 48 7.15 7.11 2.47
C GLY A 48 7.66 5.78 1.92
N ASP A 49 8.96 5.57 1.95
CA ASP A 49 9.57 4.32 1.48
C ASP A 49 9.48 3.26 2.58
N ALA A 50 8.72 2.20 2.31
CA ALA A 50 8.46 1.12 3.27
C ALA A 50 8.76 -0.24 2.67
N PHE A 51 9.23 -1.15 3.51
CA PHE A 51 9.45 -2.55 3.16
C PHE A 51 8.57 -3.44 4.04
N ILE A 52 7.64 -4.16 3.39
CA ILE A 52 6.69 -5.06 4.05
C ILE A 52 7.14 -6.50 3.81
N ARG A 53 7.33 -7.26 4.89
CA ARG A 53 7.69 -8.68 4.81
C ARG A 53 6.47 -9.53 4.41
N GLY A 54 6.65 -10.45 3.45
CA GLY A 54 5.53 -11.18 2.84
C GLY A 54 4.73 -12.09 3.75
N ASN A 55 5.32 -12.57 4.85
CA ASN A 55 4.58 -13.36 5.86
C ASN A 55 3.51 -12.53 6.62
N ASN A 56 3.55 -11.21 6.48
CA ASN A 56 2.59 -10.28 7.08
C ASN A 56 1.57 -9.75 6.06
N VAL A 57 1.63 -10.21 4.81
CA VAL A 57 0.74 -9.76 3.72
C VAL A 57 -0.40 -10.76 3.59
N LEU A 58 -1.65 -10.27 3.73
CA LEU A 58 -2.82 -11.11 3.48
C LEU A 58 -3.22 -11.10 2.01
N TYR A 59 -3.36 -9.90 1.44
CA TYR A 59 -3.63 -9.71 0.01
C TYR A 59 -3.03 -8.40 -0.48
N ILE A 60 -2.82 -8.33 -1.80
CA ILE A 60 -2.42 -7.14 -2.52
C ILE A 60 -3.53 -6.83 -3.53
N SER A 61 -4.08 -5.63 -3.50
CA SER A 61 -5.04 -5.17 -4.51
C SER A 61 -4.56 -3.91 -5.20
N THR A 62 -4.87 -3.76 -6.48
CA THR A 62 -4.65 -2.50 -7.19
C THR A 62 -5.80 -1.55 -6.85
N SER A 63 -5.46 -0.35 -6.37
CA SER A 63 -6.44 0.69 -6.11
C SER A 63 -6.32 1.77 -7.19
N LYS A 64 -7.36 2.00 -7.98
CA LYS A 64 -7.43 3.24 -8.75
C LYS A 64 -7.74 4.35 -7.74
N ARG A 65 -6.72 4.98 -7.17
CA ARG A 65 -6.89 6.24 -6.45
C ARG A 65 -7.22 7.27 -7.54
N THR A 66 -8.49 7.39 -7.89
CA THR A 66 -8.99 8.55 -8.62
C THR A 66 -8.63 9.71 -7.72
N LEU A 67 -7.65 10.52 -8.12
CA LEU A 67 -7.47 11.84 -7.53
C LEU A 67 -8.81 12.55 -7.77
N ALA A 68 -9.69 12.52 -6.76
CA ALA A 68 -10.81 13.43 -6.73
C ALA A 68 -10.16 14.80 -6.57
N GLU A 69 -9.90 15.46 -7.70
CA GLU A 69 -9.65 16.88 -7.75
C GLU A 69 -10.77 17.53 -6.92
N GLY A 70 -10.37 18.22 -5.86
CA GLY A 70 -11.29 18.95 -5.01
C GLY A 70 -12.08 19.93 -5.85
N ALA A 71 -13.39 19.90 -5.69
CA ALA A 71 -14.28 21.02 -6.01
C ALA A 71 -14.16 22.10 -4.92
#